data_AF-A0A817Y393-F1
#
_entry.id   AF-A0A817Y393-F1
#
_cell.length_a   1.000
_cell.length_b   1.000
_cell.length_c   1.000
_cell.angle_alpha   90.00
_cell.angle_beta   90.00
_cell.angle_gamma   90.00
#
_symmetry.space_group_name_H-M   'P 1'
#
loop_
_entity.id
_entity.type
_entity.pdbx_description
1 polymer ?
#
loop_
_entity_poly.entity_id
_entity_poly.type
_entity_poly.pdbx_seq_one_letter_code
_entity_poly.pdbx_strand_id
1 'polypeptide(L)'
;MRDCIVFPTTGLRPHSDEISGSDLDGDQYWVYWGNELKIQKPIDPLSHLSAEKLEVSNITNEMVIDYFLDAIEQNCYSLIADVHTVVADQMVEGTRSQECVQLAKLFYRAIDSPKTGEVIAMELVLRLRDKF
;
A
#
# COMPACT_ATOMS: atom_id res chain seq x y z
N MET A 1 4.75 4.92 -30.30
CA MET A 1 4.71 5.03 -28.83
C MET A 1 5.59 6.21 -28.43
N ARG A 2 5.08 7.17 -27.67
CA ARG A 2 5.79 8.38 -27.25
C ARG A 2 5.37 8.71 -25.81
N ASP A 3 6.29 9.24 -25.03
CA ASP A 3 6.09 9.73 -23.66
C ASP A 3 5.45 8.70 -22.71
N CYS A 4 5.88 7.44 -22.83
CA CYS A 4 5.47 6.38 -21.92
C CYS A 4 6.61 5.37 -21.70
N ILE A 5 6.43 4.53 -20.70
CA ILE A 5 7.32 3.42 -20.36
C ILE A 5 6.66 2.14 -20.84
N VAL A 6 7.46 1.19 -21.33
CA VAL A 6 6.99 -0.12 -21.76
C VAL A 6 7.56 -1.17 -20.84
N PHE A 7 6.68 -1.88 -20.14
CA PHE A 7 7.09 -3.01 -19.33
C PHE A 7 7.07 -4.31 -20.15
N PRO A 8 7.94 -5.29 -19.83
CA PRO A 8 7.86 -6.64 -20.36
C PRO A 8 6.52 -7.29 -20.01
N THR A 9 5.98 -8.11 -20.92
CA THR A 9 4.75 -8.87 -20.72
C THR A 9 4.98 -10.31 -20.28
N THR A 10 6.24 -10.68 -20.03
CA THR A 10 6.65 -12.04 -19.64
C THR A 10 7.54 -11.97 -18.41
N GLY A 11 7.39 -12.94 -17.51
CA GLY A 11 8.12 -12.99 -16.24
C GLY A 11 7.29 -13.70 -15.17
N LEU A 12 7.83 -13.76 -13.95
CA LEU A 12 7.13 -14.34 -12.80
C LEU A 12 6.07 -13.39 -12.23
N ARG A 13 6.34 -12.08 -12.26
CA ARG A 13 5.49 -11.01 -11.72
C ARG A 13 5.60 -9.78 -12.61
N PRO A 14 4.50 -9.06 -12.92
CA PRO A 14 4.57 -7.81 -13.68
C PRO A 14 5.39 -6.74 -12.94
N HIS A 15 6.28 -6.03 -13.64
CA HIS A 15 7.08 -4.96 -12.99
C HIS A 15 6.23 -3.81 -12.45
N SER A 16 5.06 -3.52 -13.04
CA SER A 16 4.11 -2.55 -12.48
C SER A 16 3.67 -2.96 -11.08
N ASP A 17 3.27 -4.22 -10.91
CA ASP A 17 2.82 -4.78 -9.63
C ASP A 17 3.96 -4.85 -8.59
N GLU A 18 5.20 -5.08 -9.03
CA GLU A 18 6.39 -4.98 -8.16
C GLU A 18 6.62 -3.56 -7.62
N ILE A 19 6.13 -2.52 -8.32
CA ILE A 19 6.22 -1.12 -7.93
C ILE A 19 4.94 -0.73 -7.20
N SER A 20 4.90 -1.05 -5.91
CA SER A 20 3.80 -0.63 -5.02
C SER A 20 2.42 -1.17 -5.40
N GLY A 21 2.33 -2.36 -6.01
CA GLY A 21 1.06 -2.96 -6.42
C GLY A 21 0.36 -2.18 -7.54
N SER A 22 1.12 -1.40 -8.30
CA SER A 22 0.61 -0.58 -9.40
C SER A 22 0.08 -1.44 -10.55
N ASP A 23 -0.90 -0.89 -11.27
CA ASP A 23 -1.39 -1.45 -12.51
C ASP A 23 -1.17 -0.47 -13.68
N LEU A 24 -1.81 -0.69 -14.82
CA LEU A 24 -1.63 0.12 -16.03
C LEU A 24 -2.93 0.83 -16.43
N ASP A 25 -3.79 1.18 -15.47
CA ASP A 25 -5.06 1.88 -15.70
C ASP A 25 -4.92 3.42 -15.70
N GLY A 26 -3.73 3.93 -15.38
CA GLY A 26 -3.44 5.36 -15.28
C GLY A 26 -2.19 5.72 -14.47
N ASP A 27 -1.58 4.73 -13.81
CA ASP A 27 -0.42 4.93 -12.95
C ASP A 27 0.78 5.58 -13.66
N GLN A 28 1.47 6.41 -12.89
CA GLN A 28 2.68 7.11 -13.31
C GLN A 28 3.88 6.59 -12.55
N TYR A 29 4.98 6.44 -13.26
CA TYR A 29 6.23 5.93 -12.69
C TYR A 29 7.28 7.01 -12.67
N TRP A 30 8.01 7.06 -11.56
CA TRP A 30 9.23 7.83 -11.50
C TRP A 30 10.35 7.06 -12.20
N VAL A 31 10.89 7.64 -13.27
CA VAL A 31 12.00 7.06 -14.03
C VAL A 31 13.22 7.93 -13.89
N TYR A 32 14.33 7.31 -13.56
CA TYR A 32 15.61 7.98 -13.43
C TYR A 32 16.68 7.23 -14.22
N TRP A 33 17.36 7.97 -15.10
CA TRP A 33 18.45 7.47 -15.96
C TRP A 33 19.75 8.27 -15.79
N GLY A 34 19.83 9.11 -14.75
CA GLY A 34 21.06 9.82 -14.42
C GLY A 34 22.13 8.89 -13.84
N ASN A 35 23.36 9.37 -13.79
CA ASN A 35 24.50 8.57 -13.31
C ASN A 35 24.83 8.84 -11.83
N GLU A 36 24.11 9.78 -11.21
CA GLU A 36 24.38 10.24 -9.84
C GLU A 36 23.76 9.34 -8.77
N LEU A 37 22.62 8.71 -9.04
CA LEU A 37 22.04 7.69 -8.15
C LEU A 37 22.48 6.30 -8.60
N LYS A 38 23.40 5.69 -7.84
CA LYS A 38 23.81 4.30 -8.03
C LYS A 38 23.04 3.39 -7.08
N ILE A 39 22.20 2.50 -7.62
CA ILE A 39 21.56 1.45 -6.84
C ILE A 39 22.64 0.47 -6.38
N GLN A 40 22.94 0.47 -5.08
CA GLN A 40 23.98 -0.40 -4.51
C GLN A 40 23.51 -1.84 -4.32
N LYS A 41 22.22 -2.03 -4.02
CA LYS A 41 21.63 -3.33 -3.76
C LYS A 41 20.16 -3.34 -4.19
N PRO A 42 19.76 -4.16 -5.19
CA PRO A 42 18.36 -4.40 -5.47
C PRO A 42 17.72 -5.14 -4.28
N ILE A 43 16.46 -4.83 -4.01
CA ILE A 43 15.67 -5.46 -2.94
C ILE A 43 14.48 -6.12 -3.61
N ASP A 44 14.09 -7.28 -3.12
CA ASP A 44 12.88 -7.93 -3.59
C ASP A 44 11.65 -7.06 -3.28
N PRO A 45 10.71 -6.95 -4.22
CA PRO A 45 9.50 -6.18 -4.03
C PRO A 45 8.67 -6.79 -2.90
N LEU A 46 8.05 -5.93 -2.09
CA LEU A 46 7.16 -6.40 -1.03
C LEU A 46 5.97 -7.13 -1.66
N SER A 47 5.76 -8.36 -1.23
CA SER A 47 4.57 -9.14 -1.56
C SER A 47 3.58 -9.04 -0.41
N HIS A 48 2.33 -8.73 -0.74
CA HIS A 48 1.20 -8.77 0.17
C HIS A 48 0.05 -9.48 -0.54
N LEU A 49 -0.77 -10.18 0.24
CA LEU A 49 -2.02 -10.74 -0.27
C LEU A 49 -3.10 -9.68 -0.08
N SER A 50 -3.88 -9.41 -1.13
CA SER A 50 -5.11 -8.63 -0.99
C SER A 50 -6.06 -9.36 -0.03
N ALA A 51 -6.86 -8.58 0.70
CA ALA A 51 -7.89 -9.15 1.56
C ALA A 51 -8.97 -9.85 0.73
N GLU A 52 -9.61 -10.84 1.32
CA GLU A 52 -10.78 -11.46 0.70
C GLU A 52 -11.88 -10.42 0.55
N LYS A 53 -12.46 -10.36 -0.65
CA LYS A 53 -13.55 -9.45 -0.94
C LYS A 53 -14.80 -9.88 -0.20
N LEU A 54 -15.43 -8.93 0.48
CA LEU A 54 -16.75 -9.12 1.06
C LEU A 54 -17.79 -9.29 -0.05
N GLU A 55 -18.34 -10.50 -0.18
CA GLU A 55 -19.40 -10.81 -1.12
C GLU A 55 -20.77 -10.45 -0.52
N VAL A 56 -21.46 -9.51 -1.15
CA VAL A 56 -22.78 -9.03 -0.74
C VAL A 56 -23.78 -9.37 -1.83
N SER A 57 -24.81 -10.15 -1.48
CA SER A 57 -25.79 -10.67 -2.45
C SER A 57 -26.77 -9.62 -2.97
N ASN A 58 -27.15 -8.63 -2.15
CA ASN A 58 -28.02 -7.52 -2.53
C ASN A 58 -27.53 -6.24 -1.88
N ILE A 59 -27.23 -5.22 -2.69
CA ILE A 59 -26.81 -3.90 -2.20
C ILE A 59 -28.06 -3.05 -1.97
N THR A 60 -28.21 -2.50 -0.76
CA THR A 60 -29.26 -1.53 -0.43
C THR A 60 -28.68 -0.14 -0.22
N ASN A 61 -29.53 0.90 -0.25
CA ASN A 61 -29.07 2.27 0.00
C ASN A 61 -28.53 2.44 1.42
N GLU A 62 -29.12 1.75 2.40
CA GLU A 62 -28.66 1.76 3.79
C GLU A 62 -27.24 1.21 3.90
N MET A 63 -26.95 0.09 3.22
CA MET A 63 -25.60 -0.48 3.19
C MET A 63 -24.58 0.47 2.57
N VAL A 64 -24.98 1.21 1.54
CA VAL A 64 -24.12 2.22 0.91
C VAL A 64 -23.84 3.36 1.89
N ILE A 65 -24.88 3.85 2.60
CA ILE A 65 -24.74 4.91 3.61
C ILE A 65 -23.81 4.44 4.73
N ASP A 66 -24.05 3.26 5.29
CA ASP A 66 -23.25 2.68 6.36
C ASP A 66 -21.79 2.52 5.93
N TYR A 67 -21.55 2.00 4.72
CA TYR A 67 -20.20 1.90 4.16
C TYR A 67 -19.49 3.25 4.08
N PHE A 68 -20.17 4.32 3.63
CA PHE A 68 -19.54 5.64 3.57
C PHE A 68 -19.25 6.22 4.96
N LEU A 69 -20.13 6.00 5.93
CA LEU A 69 -19.90 6.41 7.32
C LEU A 69 -18.71 5.67 7.92
N ASP A 70 -18.68 4.35 7.78
CA ASP A 70 -17.58 3.49 8.22
C ASP A 70 -16.26 3.88 7.54
N ALA A 71 -16.28 4.10 6.22
CA ALA A 71 -15.10 4.51 5.46
C ALA A 71 -14.55 5.86 5.94
N ILE A 72 -15.41 6.82 6.30
CA ILE A 72 -14.95 8.12 6.84
C ILE A 72 -14.36 7.96 8.24
N GLU A 73 -15.00 7.18 9.11
CA GLU A 73 -14.58 7.00 10.50
C GLU A 73 -13.29 6.17 10.62
N GLN A 74 -13.16 5.13 9.80
CA GLN A 74 -12.14 4.09 9.95
C GLN A 74 -10.96 4.29 8.99
N ASN A 75 -11.00 5.31 8.15
CA ASN A 75 -9.89 5.61 7.24
C ASN A 75 -8.60 5.92 8.01
N CYS A 76 -7.62 5.01 7.94
CA CYS A 76 -6.37 5.14 8.67
C CYS A 76 -5.11 5.06 7.79
N TYR A 77 -5.20 5.03 6.45
CA TYR A 77 -4.00 4.90 5.60
C TYR A 77 -3.02 6.06 5.80
N SER A 78 -3.51 7.29 5.98
CA SER A 78 -2.65 8.46 6.24
C SER A 78 -1.90 8.31 7.57
N LEU A 79 -2.60 7.86 8.62
CA LEU A 79 -1.98 7.59 9.92
C LEU A 79 -0.91 6.49 9.81
N ILE A 80 -1.18 5.43 9.03
CA ILE A 80 -0.19 4.37 8.78
C ILE A 80 1.07 4.95 8.11
N ALA A 81 0.91 5.84 7.13
CA ALA A 81 2.04 6.47 6.45
C ALA A 81 2.85 7.40 7.38
N ASP A 82 2.17 8.16 8.23
CA ASP A 82 2.83 9.03 9.22
C ASP A 82 3.62 8.19 10.23
N VAL A 83 3.00 7.15 10.80
CA VAL A 83 3.67 6.24 11.74
C VAL A 83 4.83 5.51 11.06
N HIS A 84 4.65 5.04 9.82
CA HIS A 84 5.72 4.41 9.05
C HIS A 84 6.94 5.33 8.90
N THR A 85 6.71 6.63 8.66
CA THR A 85 7.79 7.63 8.54
C THR A 85 8.54 7.77 9.85
N VAL A 86 7.82 7.94 10.97
CA VAL A 86 8.44 8.05 12.30
C VAL A 86 9.23 6.80 12.66
N VAL A 87 8.67 5.62 12.44
CA VAL A 87 9.33 4.34 12.73
C VAL A 87 10.58 4.17 11.85
N ALA A 88 10.50 4.50 10.56
CA ALA A 88 11.64 4.42 9.66
C ALA A 88 12.78 5.35 10.09
N ASP A 89 12.47 6.53 10.61
CA ASP A 89 13.48 7.48 11.10
C ASP A 89 14.16 7.01 12.39
N GLN A 90 13.43 6.28 13.26
CA GLN A 90 13.97 5.80 14.53
C GLN A 90 14.72 4.47 14.42
N MET A 91 14.37 3.62 13.46
CA MET A 91 14.93 2.27 13.35
C MET A 91 16.27 2.26 12.62
N VAL A 92 17.24 1.50 13.14
CA VAL A 92 18.56 1.34 12.52
C VAL A 92 18.46 0.73 11.12
N GLU A 93 17.50 -0.17 10.89
CA GLU A 93 17.23 -0.76 9.58
C GLU A 93 16.32 0.09 8.69
N GLY A 94 15.86 1.24 9.21
CA GLY A 94 14.94 2.16 8.55
C GLY A 94 13.67 1.48 8.05
N THR A 95 13.33 1.73 6.78
CA THR A 95 12.16 1.15 6.10
C THR A 95 12.22 -0.37 5.95
N ARG A 96 13.37 -1.00 6.22
CA ARG A 96 13.54 -2.46 6.19
C ARG A 96 13.23 -3.12 7.53
N SER A 97 13.04 -2.34 8.59
CA SER A 97 12.62 -2.88 9.88
C SER A 97 11.33 -3.68 9.77
N GLN A 98 11.18 -4.68 10.65
CA GLN A 98 9.99 -5.53 10.66
C GLN A 98 8.71 -4.70 10.86
N GLU A 99 8.78 -3.65 11.65
CA GLU A 99 7.70 -2.71 11.96
C GLU A 99 7.33 -1.89 10.72
N CYS A 100 8.29 -1.35 9.98
CA CYS A 100 8.01 -0.69 8.70
C CYS A 100 7.39 -1.64 7.68
N VAL A 101 7.89 -2.88 7.57
CA VAL A 101 7.32 -3.88 6.67
C VAL A 101 5.88 -4.24 7.06
N GLN A 102 5.57 -4.31 8.36
CA GLN A 102 4.20 -4.52 8.85
C GLN A 102 3.30 -3.33 8.52
N LEU A 103 3.77 -2.10 8.75
CA LEU A 103 3.04 -0.88 8.41
C LEU A 103 2.79 -0.77 6.90
N ALA A 104 3.77 -1.10 6.06
CA ALA A 104 3.62 -1.13 4.61
C ALA A 104 2.54 -2.14 4.18
N LYS A 105 2.50 -3.34 4.77
CA LYS A 105 1.43 -4.32 4.50
C LYS A 105 0.05 -3.84 4.94
N LEU A 106 -0.04 -3.13 6.08
CA LEU A 106 -1.29 -2.52 6.53
C LEU A 106 -1.72 -1.38 5.59
N PHE A 107 -0.78 -0.60 5.09
CA PHE A 107 -1.04 0.47 4.13
C PHE A 107 -1.67 -0.08 2.85
N TYR A 108 -1.08 -1.13 2.24
CA TYR A 108 -1.65 -1.77 1.06
C TYR A 108 -3.08 -2.26 1.27
N ARG A 109 -3.33 -2.90 2.41
CA ARG A 109 -4.68 -3.36 2.78
C ARG A 109 -5.66 -2.20 2.96
N ALA A 110 -5.22 -1.10 3.59
CA ALA A 110 -6.05 0.07 3.81
C ALA A 110 -6.41 0.78 2.49
N ILE A 111 -5.50 0.87 1.51
CA ILE A 111 -5.82 1.49 0.21
C ILE A 111 -6.73 0.59 -0.65
N ASP A 112 -6.66 -0.73 -0.48
CA ASP A 112 -7.53 -1.69 -1.17
C ASP A 112 -8.87 -1.91 -0.46
N SER A 113 -9.06 -1.35 0.75
CA SER A 113 -10.32 -1.40 1.51
C SER A 113 -11.56 -1.10 0.67
N PRO A 114 -11.59 -0.10 -0.24
CA PRO A 114 -12.76 0.15 -1.06
C PRO A 114 -13.11 -0.96 -2.05
N LYS A 115 -12.14 -1.78 -2.43
CA LYS A 115 -12.33 -2.92 -3.34
C LYS A 115 -12.74 -4.19 -2.59
N THR A 116 -12.24 -4.36 -1.36
CA THR A 116 -12.38 -5.59 -0.58
C THR A 116 -13.48 -5.49 0.48
N GLY A 117 -13.83 -4.29 0.93
CA GLY A 117 -14.67 -4.06 2.11
C GLY A 117 -13.95 -4.31 3.44
N GLU A 118 -12.63 -4.49 3.41
CA GLU A 118 -11.84 -4.71 4.63
C GLU A 118 -11.74 -3.43 5.46
N VAL A 119 -11.93 -3.55 6.77
CA VAL A 119 -11.72 -2.45 7.72
C VAL A 119 -10.44 -2.68 8.51
N ILE A 120 -9.53 -1.72 8.45
CA ILE A 120 -8.33 -1.72 9.29
C ILE A 120 -8.60 -0.94 10.57
N ALA A 121 -8.63 -1.67 11.69
CA ALA A 121 -8.82 -1.07 13.01
C ALA A 121 -7.68 -0.08 13.34
N MET A 122 -8.03 1.19 13.53
CA MET A 122 -7.10 2.27 13.86
C MET A 122 -6.28 1.99 15.14
N GLU A 123 -6.86 1.31 16.11
CA GLU A 123 -6.19 0.83 17.33
C GLU A 123 -4.91 0.02 17.05
N LEU A 124 -4.88 -0.77 15.97
CA LEU A 124 -3.70 -1.53 15.58
C LEU A 124 -2.53 -0.61 15.20
N VAL A 125 -2.84 0.49 14.51
CA VAL A 125 -1.88 1.50 14.06
C VAL A 125 -1.40 2.34 15.24
N LEU A 126 -2.32 2.72 16.15
CA LEU A 126 -2.00 3.49 17.35
C LEU A 126 -1.08 2.73 18.31
N ARG A 127 -1.28 1.42 18.49
CA ARG A 127 -0.37 0.58 19.30
C ARG A 127 1.04 0.51 18.74
N LEU A 128 1.19 0.59 17.43
CA LEU A 128 2.51 0.66 16.81
C LEU A 128 3.13 2.03 17.02
N ARG A 129 2.35 3.11 16.87
CA ARG A 129 2.79 4.47 17.18
C ARG A 129 3.30 4.60 18.61
N ASP A 130 2.56 4.11 19.59
CA ASP A 130 2.88 4.30 21.02
C ASP A 130 4.15 3.56 21.49
N LYS A 131 4.77 2.73 20.62
CA LYS A 131 6.07 2.10 20.88
C LYS A 131 7.28 3.00 20.53
N PHE A 132 7.04 4.11 19.82
CA PHE A 132 8.05 5.00 19.24
C PHE A 132 7.76 6.47 19.61
#